data_AF-A0A6N7L586-F1
#
_entry.id   AF-A0A6N7L586-F1
#
_cell.length_a   1.000
_cell.length_b   1.000
_cell.length_c   1.000
_cell.angle_alpha   90.00
_cell.angle_beta   90.00
_cell.angle_gamma   90.00
#
_symmetry.space_group_name_H-M   'P 1'
#
loop_
_entity.id
_entity.type
_entity.pdbx_description
1 polymer ?
#
loop_
_entity_poly.entity_id
_entity_poly.type
_entity_poly.pdbx_seq_one_letter_code
_entity_poly.pdbx_strand_id
1 'polypeptide(L)'
;MSTYTVQMEQVDYIVGEMNAITQKLNQTLADLDNQAKINLQAWTSDAQETYAQVKAQWDQAAADMTAKADTAVQMLGSINEYYSHGERQGVQLWG
;
A
#
# COMPACT_ATOMS: atom_id res chain seq x y z
N MET A 1 2.33 24.72 25.06
CA MET A 1 1.68 24.11 23.89
C MET A 1 2.65 23.08 23.35
N SER A 2 2.31 21.81 23.38
CA SER A 2 3.11 20.75 22.77
C SER A 2 3.12 20.98 21.26
N THR A 3 4.25 21.40 20.72
CA THR A 3 4.47 21.47 19.27
C THR A 3 4.40 20.03 18.77
N TYR A 4 3.27 19.64 18.19
CA TYR A 4 3.13 18.37 17.49
C TYR A 4 3.93 18.48 16.19
N THR A 5 5.24 18.21 16.29
CA THR A 5 6.10 18.10 15.12
C THR A 5 5.82 16.74 14.47
N VAL A 6 5.20 16.77 13.28
CA VAL A 6 5.11 15.57 12.45
C VAL A 6 6.54 15.19 12.07
N GLN A 7 6.98 14.00 12.49
CA GLN A 7 8.30 13.47 12.14
C GLN A 7 8.26 13.01 10.68
N MET A 8 8.69 13.88 9.76
CA MET A 8 8.69 13.63 8.31
C MET A 8 9.43 12.33 7.94
N GLU A 9 10.54 12.02 8.63
CA GLU A 9 11.29 10.78 8.42
C GLU A 9 10.45 9.53 8.71
N GLN A 10 9.55 9.62 9.69
CA GLN A 10 8.67 8.52 10.09
C GLN A 10 7.56 8.31 9.06
N VAL A 11 7.11 9.40 8.43
CA VAL A 11 6.12 9.38 7.35
C VAL A 11 6.69 8.70 6.09
N ASP A 12 7.90 9.11 5.66
CA ASP A 12 8.57 8.50 4.50
C ASP A 12 8.89 7.03 4.75
N TYR A 13 9.28 6.68 5.98
CA TYR A 13 9.50 5.29 6.38
C TYR A 13 8.24 4.43 6.26
N ILE A 14 7.09 4.92 6.76
CA ILE A 14 5.82 4.20 6.68
C ILE A 14 5.38 4.01 5.22
N VAL A 15 5.55 5.02 4.38
CA VAL A 15 5.28 4.93 2.94
C VAL A 15 6.16 3.87 2.27
N GLY A 16 7.46 3.87 2.58
CA GLY A 16 8.40 2.86 2.10
C GLY A 16 8.00 1.44 2.51
N GLU A 17 7.67 1.25 3.78
CA GLU A 17 7.21 -0.04 4.33
C GLU A 17 5.92 -0.53 3.66
N MET A 18 4.92 0.33 3.47
CA MET A 18 3.67 -0.05 2.79
C MET A 18 3.90 -0.51 1.36
N ASN A 19 4.77 0.20 0.62
CA ASN A 19 5.14 -0.20 -0.74
C ASN A 19 5.89 -1.53 -0.75
N ALA A 20 6.83 -1.74 0.18
CA ALA A 20 7.57 -2.99 0.30
C ALA A 20 6.66 -4.18 0.65
N ILE A 21 5.72 -4.00 1.57
CA ILE A 21 4.73 -5.01 1.96
C ILE A 21 3.83 -5.35 0.77
N THR A 22 3.36 -4.35 0.04
CA THR A 22 2.50 -4.53 -1.14
C THR A 22 3.22 -5.32 -2.23
N GLN A 23 4.47 -4.98 -2.53
CA GLN A 23 5.30 -5.72 -3.49
C GLN A 23 5.53 -7.17 -3.05
N LYS A 24 5.83 -7.39 -1.77
CA LYS A 24 6.05 -8.74 -1.23
C LYS A 24 4.79 -9.60 -1.27
N LEU A 25 3.62 -9.01 -1.01
CA LEU A 25 2.34 -9.69 -1.16
C LEU A 25 2.07 -10.09 -2.61
N ASN A 26 2.26 -9.18 -3.56
CA ASN A 26 2.11 -9.47 -4.99
C ASN A 26 3.07 -10.58 -5.44
N GLN A 27 4.32 -10.55 -5.00
CA GLN A 27 5.30 -11.60 -5.29
C GLN A 27 4.85 -12.95 -4.72
N THR A 28 4.40 -12.97 -3.46
CA THR A 28 3.92 -14.19 -2.81
C THR A 28 2.70 -14.77 -3.52
N LEU A 29 1.76 -13.93 -3.94
CA LEU A 29 0.59 -14.33 -4.72
C LEU A 29 0.97 -14.88 -6.10
N ALA A 30 1.94 -14.26 -6.77
CA ALA A 30 2.46 -14.74 -8.05
C ALA A 30 3.17 -16.10 -7.92
N ASP A 31 3.94 -16.29 -6.85
CA ASP A 31 4.60 -17.57 -6.56
C ASP A 31 3.58 -18.67 -6.23
N LEU A 32 2.54 -18.34 -5.47
CA LEU A 32 1.41 -19.24 -5.20
C LEU A 32 0.68 -19.61 -6.49
N ASP A 33 0.46 -18.65 -7.39
CA ASP A 33 -0.21 -18.90 -8.67
C ASP A 33 0.62 -19.80 -9.59
N ASN A 34 1.94 -19.59 -9.64
CA ASN A 34 2.84 -20.46 -10.39
C ASN A 34 2.88 -21.89 -9.81
N GLN A 35 2.92 -22.04 -8.49
CA GLN A 35 2.91 -23.35 -7.84
C GLN A 35 1.57 -24.09 -8.01
N ALA A 36 0.45 -23.36 -7.95
CA ALA A 36 -0.87 -23.92 -8.21
C ALA A 36 -1.00 -24.37 -9.68
N LYS A 37 -0.52 -23.56 -10.64
CA LYS A 37 -0.53 -23.88 -12.08
C LYS A 37 0.23 -25.15 -12.44
N ILE A 38 1.35 -25.43 -11.78
CA ILE A 38 2.12 -26.66 -12.00
C ILE A 38 1.32 -27.92 -11.62
N ASN A 39 0.51 -27.82 -10.56
CA ASN A 39 -0.34 -28.93 -10.11
C ASN A 39 -1.72 -28.95 -10.78
N LEU A 40 -2.07 -27.90 -11.53
CA LEU A 40 -3.39 -27.69 -12.13
C LEU A 40 -3.73 -28.74 -13.20
N GLN A 41 -2.72 -29.34 -13.86
CA GLN A 41 -2.94 -30.49 -14.74
C GLN A 41 -3.43 -31.75 -13.99
N ALA A 42 -3.16 -31.85 -12.69
CA ALA A 42 -3.65 -32.93 -11.83
C ALA A 42 -4.99 -32.61 -11.16
N TRP A 43 -5.49 -31.37 -11.30
CA TRP A 43 -6.71 -30.91 -10.64
C TRP A 43 -7.92 -31.15 -11.53
N THR A 44 -8.95 -31.77 -10.97
CA THR A 44 -10.28 -31.93 -11.60
C THR A 44 -10.96 -30.56 -11.81
N SER A 45 -11.95 -30.48 -12.69
CA SER A 45 -12.58 -29.21 -13.12
C SER A 45 -13.02 -28.31 -11.96
N ASP A 46 -13.60 -28.88 -10.91
CA ASP A 46 -14.14 -28.11 -9.77
C ASP A 46 -13.04 -27.41 -8.95
N ALA A 47 -11.86 -28.02 -8.88
CA ALA A 47 -10.71 -27.41 -8.23
C ALA A 47 -10.14 -26.25 -9.05
N GLN A 48 -10.25 -26.29 -10.39
CA GLN A 48 -9.86 -25.18 -11.26
C GLN A 48 -10.79 -23.99 -11.12
N GLU A 49 -12.11 -24.25 -11.00
CA GLU A 49 -13.10 -23.19 -10.80
C GLU A 49 -12.96 -22.54 -9.43
N THR A 50 -12.78 -23.35 -8.37
CA THR A 50 -12.49 -22.84 -7.01
C THR A 50 -11.21 -22.01 -6.99
N TYR A 51 -10.16 -22.48 -7.68
CA TYR A 51 -8.92 -21.75 -7.81
C TYR A 51 -9.12 -20.38 -8.49
N ALA A 52 -9.87 -20.33 -9.59
CA ALA A 52 -10.15 -19.08 -10.30
C ALA A 52 -10.91 -18.08 -9.43
N GLN A 53 -11.88 -18.53 -8.62
CA GLN A 53 -12.62 -17.67 -7.69
C GLN A 53 -11.71 -17.11 -6.60
N VAL A 54 -10.90 -17.95 -5.98
CA VAL A 54 -9.98 -17.55 -4.91
C VAL A 54 -8.91 -16.60 -5.46
N LYS A 55 -8.38 -16.88 -6.66
CA LYS A 55 -7.44 -16.01 -7.34
C LYS A 55 -8.02 -14.61 -7.59
N ALA A 56 -9.27 -14.52 -8.05
CA ALA A 56 -9.93 -13.24 -8.25
C ALA A 56 -10.06 -12.44 -6.94
N GLN A 57 -10.37 -13.10 -5.82
CA GLN A 57 -10.45 -12.44 -4.51
C GLN A 57 -9.08 -11.92 -4.05
N TRP A 58 -8.02 -12.68 -4.26
CA TRP A 58 -6.66 -12.26 -3.92
C TRP A 58 -6.18 -11.10 -4.79
N ASP A 59 -6.42 -11.16 -6.10
CA ASP A 59 -6.07 -10.09 -7.02
C ASP A 59 -6.82 -8.79 -6.67
N GLN A 60 -8.09 -8.90 -6.26
CA GLN A 60 -8.87 -7.75 -5.78
C GLN A 60 -8.34 -7.18 -4.45
N ALA A 61 -8.00 -8.03 -3.49
CA ALA A 61 -7.44 -7.60 -2.21
C ALA A 61 -6.08 -6.91 -2.38
N ALA A 62 -5.23 -7.43 -3.27
CA ALA A 62 -3.95 -6.82 -3.61
C ALA A 62 -4.11 -5.45 -4.27
N ALA A 63 -5.10 -5.31 -5.17
CA ALA A 63 -5.42 -4.02 -5.79
C ALA A 63 -5.91 -3.01 -4.75
N ASP A 64 -6.77 -3.42 -3.81
CA ASP A 64 -7.27 -2.55 -2.74
C ASP A 64 -6.13 -2.10 -1.79
N MET A 65 -5.18 -2.98 -1.47
CA MET A 65 -4.00 -2.59 -0.68
C MET A 65 -3.14 -1.55 -1.39
N THR A 66 -2.93 -1.71 -2.70
CA THR A 66 -2.17 -0.74 -3.50
C THR A 66 -2.88 0.62 -3.50
N ALA A 67 -4.19 0.64 -3.72
CA ALA A 67 -4.97 1.87 -3.71
C ALA A 67 -4.97 2.58 -2.35
N LYS A 68 -5.03 1.82 -1.24
CA LYS A 68 -4.93 2.39 0.11
C LYS A 68 -3.53 2.95 0.40
N ALA A 69 -2.48 2.27 -0.06
CA ALA A 69 -1.11 2.76 0.06
C ALA A 69 -0.96 4.10 -0.70
N ASP A 70 -1.43 4.18 -1.94
CA ASP A 70 -1.42 5.41 -2.74
C ASP A 70 -2.20 6.55 -2.07
N THR A 71 -3.39 6.23 -1.52
CA THR A 71 -4.21 7.21 -0.79
C THR A 71 -3.48 7.72 0.46
N ALA A 72 -2.83 6.83 1.20
CA ALA A 72 -2.03 7.20 2.37
C ALA A 72 -0.85 8.10 1.98
N VAL A 73 -0.15 7.81 0.88
CA VAL A 73 0.90 8.69 0.34
C VAL A 73 0.37 10.08 0.03
N GLN A 74 -0.78 10.18 -0.66
CA GLN A 74 -1.38 11.47 -1.01
C GLN A 74 -1.81 12.27 0.22
N MET A 75 -2.41 11.62 1.21
CA MET A 75 -2.81 12.28 2.47
C MET A 75 -1.59 12.78 3.24
N LEU A 76 -0.53 11.98 3.32
CA LEU A 76 0.71 12.36 4.00
C LEU A 76 1.43 13.51 3.27
N GLY A 77 1.43 13.50 1.93
CA GLY A 77 1.92 14.63 1.13
C GLY A 77 1.12 15.91 1.37
N SER A 78 -0.20 15.81 1.45
CA SER A 78 -1.07 16.95 1.78
C SER A 78 -0.76 17.52 3.16
N ILE A 79 -0.58 16.66 4.17
CA ILE A 79 -0.19 17.08 5.53
C ILE A 79 1.15 17.84 5.48
N ASN A 80 2.13 17.35 4.72
CA ASN A 80 3.42 18.04 4.55
C ASN A 80 3.25 19.45 3.97
N GLU A 81 2.47 19.60 2.90
CA GLU A 81 2.19 20.90 2.29
C GLU A 81 1.54 21.88 3.26
N TYR A 82 0.51 21.44 4.00
CA TYR A 82 -0.19 22.27 4.99
C TYR A 82 0.73 22.72 6.13
N TYR A 83 1.57 21.84 6.67
CA TYR A 83 2.53 22.20 7.71
C TYR A 83 3.59 23.18 7.20
N SER A 84 4.16 22.95 6.01
CA SER A 84 5.16 23.84 5.42
C SER A 84 4.60 25.24 5.07
N HIS A 85 3.31 25.33 4.75
CA HIS A 85 2.61 26.59 4.50
C HIS A 85 2.26 27.31 5.80
N GLY A 86 1.81 26.58 6.82
CA GLY A 86 1.52 27.13 8.14
C GLY A 86 2.76 27.73 8.82
N GLU A 87 3.91 27.06 8.75
CA GLU A 87 5.17 27.61 9.26
C GLU A 87 5.61 28.85 8.47
N ARG A 88 5.53 28.83 7.13
CA ARG A 88 5.90 30.01 6.30
C ARG A 88 5.00 31.22 6.57
N GLN A 89 3.69 31.03 6.72
CA GLN A 89 2.78 32.11 7.11
C GLN A 89 3.04 32.60 8.53
N GLY A 90 3.36 31.69 9.46
CA GLY A 90 3.75 32.05 10.83
C GLY A 90 5.01 32.91 10.86
N VAL A 91 6.05 32.56 10.09
CA VAL A 91 7.28 33.35 10.03
C VAL A 91 7.04 34.73 9.38
N GLN A 92 6.16 34.83 8.38
CA GLN A 92 5.78 36.12 7.78
C GLN A 92 4.91 37.02 8.67
N LEU A 93 4.18 36.44 9.63
CA LEU A 93 3.37 37.20 10.60
C LEU A 93 4.22 37.80 11.73
N TRP A 94 5.45 37.32 11.92
CA TRP A 94 6.35 37.74 13.00
C TRP A 94 7.72 38.24 12.51
N GLY A 95 7.95 38.31 11.20
CA GLY A 95 9.13 38.92 10.56
C GLY A 95 8.79 40.24 9.91
#